data_AF-A0A7S2HSV3-F1
#
_entry.id   AF-A0A7S2HSV3-F1
#
_cell.length_a   1.000
_cell.length_b   1.000
_cell.length_c   1.000
_cell.angle_alpha   90.00
_cell.angle_beta   90.00
_cell.angle_gamma   90.00
#
_symmetry.space_group_name_H-M   'P 1'
#
loop_
_entity.id
_entity.type
_entity.pdbx_description
1 polymer ?
#
loop_
_entity_poly.entity_id
_entity_poly.type
_entity_poly.pdbx_seq_one_letter_code
_entity_poly.pdbx_strand_id
1 'polypeptide(L)'
;HAKAFDPSLRQYLSRDHFRVECKRDGCRLVPLSSNPIWLLARGSHRPREAVVGEPAMDLRHGDEILIFTGAEDVTYDGPGNLGILRWTFHDGPSASPREADAESPVARGAPRD
;
A
#
# COMPACT_ATOMS: atom_id res chain seq x y z
N HIS A 1 1.60 -11.01 13.67
CA HIS A 1 0.95 -9.70 13.87
C HIS A 1 0.93 -9.25 15.33
N ALA A 2 0.36 -10.03 16.27
CA ALA A 2 0.19 -9.59 17.67
C ALA A 2 1.49 -9.26 18.46
N LYS A 3 2.65 -9.81 18.09
CA LYS A 3 3.95 -9.51 18.72
C LYS A 3 4.68 -8.31 18.10
N ALA A 4 4.17 -7.74 17.00
CA ALA A 4 4.83 -6.66 16.27
C ALA A 4 4.52 -5.27 16.84
N PHE A 5 3.49 -5.16 17.67
CA PHE A 5 3.02 -3.90 18.23
C PHE A 5 2.88 -4.01 19.74
N ASP A 6 3.11 -2.88 20.41
CA ASP A 6 2.73 -2.73 21.80
C ASP A 6 1.22 -3.06 21.96
N PRO A 7 0.81 -3.82 23.00
CA PRO A 7 -0.59 -4.15 23.22
C PRO A 7 -1.54 -2.93 23.24
N SER A 8 -1.07 -1.77 23.69
CA SER A 8 -1.84 -0.52 23.74
C SER A 8 -2.23 0.01 22.36
N LEU A 9 -1.46 -0.30 21.32
CA LEU A 9 -1.74 0.13 19.94
C LEU A 9 -2.85 -0.68 19.27
N ARG A 10 -3.13 -1.90 19.76
CA ARG A 10 -4.03 -2.85 19.09
C ARG A 10 -5.46 -2.34 18.95
N GLN A 11 -5.91 -1.46 19.84
CA GLN A 11 -7.24 -0.87 19.76
C GLN A 11 -7.40 0.09 18.57
N TYR A 12 -6.31 0.69 18.09
CA TYR A 12 -6.31 1.61 16.96
C TYR A 12 -6.09 0.91 15.61
N LEU A 13 -5.69 -0.36 15.63
CA LEU A 13 -5.44 -1.16 14.43
C LEU A 13 -6.65 -2.05 14.13
N SER A 14 -7.28 -1.78 13.00
CA SER A 14 -8.32 -2.67 12.47
C SER A 14 -7.69 -3.95 11.89
N ARG A 15 -8.45 -5.06 11.90
CA ARG A 15 -8.01 -6.32 11.29
C ARG A 15 -7.68 -6.15 9.80
N ASP A 16 -8.58 -5.47 9.10
CA ASP A 16 -8.42 -5.04 7.71
C ASP A 16 -8.39 -3.51 7.71
N HIS A 17 -7.20 -2.93 7.80
CA HIS A 17 -7.03 -1.49 7.97
C HIS A 17 -6.98 -0.75 6.63
N PHE A 18 -6.15 -1.25 5.73
CA PHE A 18 -6.06 -0.83 4.34
C PHE A 18 -5.54 -1.97 3.48
N ARG A 19 -5.61 -1.79 2.16
CA ARG A 19 -4.90 -2.62 1.19
C ARG A 19 -4.17 -1.75 0.18
N VAL A 20 -3.12 -2.33 -0.40
CA VAL A 20 -2.46 -1.77 -1.59
C VAL A 20 -2.91 -2.58 -2.80
N GLU A 21 -3.51 -1.90 -3.79
CA GLU A 21 -3.88 -2.50 -5.06
C GLU A 21 -2.88 -2.09 -6.13
N CYS A 22 -2.12 -3.05 -6.67
CA CYS A 22 -1.22 -2.81 -7.80
C CYS A 22 -1.81 -3.36 -9.10
N LYS A 23 -1.94 -2.48 -10.09
CA LYS A 23 -2.41 -2.76 -11.45
C LYS A 23 -1.34 -2.31 -12.46
N ARG A 24 -1.62 -2.46 -13.76
CA ARG A 24 -0.67 -2.07 -14.83
C ARG A 24 -0.32 -0.58 -14.81
N ASP A 25 -1.24 0.26 -14.32
CA ASP A 25 -1.13 1.71 -14.24
C ASP A 25 -0.49 2.22 -12.93
N GLY A 26 -0.13 1.32 -12.01
CA GLY A 26 0.52 1.65 -10.75
C GLY A 26 -0.14 1.03 -9.54
N CYS A 27 0.30 1.46 -8.35
CA CYS A 27 -0.25 1.02 -7.08
C CYS A 27 -1.13 2.10 -6.45
N ARG A 28 -2.16 1.68 -5.73
CA ARG A 28 -3.09 2.57 -5.04
C ARG A 28 -3.34 2.12 -3.61
N LEU A 29 -3.41 3.09 -2.70
CA LEU A 29 -3.84 2.90 -1.32
C LEU A 29 -5.37 2.92 -1.25
N VAL A 30 -5.94 1.88 -0.66
CA VAL A 30 -7.39 1.75 -0.44
C VAL A 30 -7.65 1.60 1.07
N PRO A 31 -8.30 2.59 1.72
CA PRO A 31 -8.71 2.48 3.11
C PRO A 31 -9.84 1.45 3.26
N LEU A 32 -9.75 0.59 4.28
CA LEU A 32 -10.73 -0.48 4.55
C LEU A 32 -11.46 -0.31 5.89
N SER A 33 -10.99 0.59 6.75
CA SER A 33 -11.56 0.84 8.07
C SER A 33 -11.75 2.33 8.33
N SER A 34 -12.64 2.66 9.25
CA SER A 34 -12.86 4.03 9.73
C SER A 34 -11.72 4.57 10.60
N ASN A 35 -10.75 3.72 10.98
CA ASN A 35 -9.59 4.17 11.72
C ASN A 35 -8.68 4.96 10.77
N PRO A 36 -8.30 6.20 11.12
CA PRO A 36 -7.64 7.09 10.18
C PRO A 36 -6.27 6.58 9.72
N ILE A 37 -6.02 6.77 8.42
CA ILE A 37 -4.71 6.61 7.80
C ILE A 37 -4.44 7.79 6.88
N TRP A 38 -3.16 8.11 6.70
CA TRP A 38 -2.74 9.17 5.81
C TRP A 38 -1.66 8.73 4.86
N LEU A 39 -1.68 9.30 3.66
CA LEU A 39 -0.61 9.20 2.69
C LEU A 39 0.26 10.45 2.76
N LEU A 40 1.53 10.28 3.11
CA LEU A 40 2.56 11.30 3.01
C LEU A 40 3.39 11.03 1.76
N ALA A 41 3.16 11.85 0.73
CA ALA A 41 3.94 11.75 -0.50
C ALA A 41 5.42 12.05 -0.24
N ARG A 42 6.33 11.35 -0.92
CA ARG A 42 7.77 11.56 -0.79
C ARG A 42 8.15 13.03 -1.01
N GLY A 43 8.78 13.65 -0.02
CA GLY A 43 9.18 15.06 -0.06
C GLY A 43 8.07 16.06 0.26
N SER A 44 6.85 15.59 0.58
CA SER A 44 5.79 16.42 1.15
C SER A 44 5.95 16.54 2.67
N HIS A 45 5.44 17.64 3.23
CA HIS A 45 5.27 17.82 4.68
C HIS A 45 3.80 17.76 5.10
N ARG A 46 2.88 17.59 4.15
CA ARG A 46 1.45 17.58 4.39
C ARG A 46 0.89 16.21 4.00
N PRO A 47 0.57 15.36 4.98
CA PRO A 47 -0.13 14.12 4.72
C PRO A 47 -1.57 14.39 4.27
N ARG A 48 -2.09 13.51 3.42
CA ARG A 48 -3.48 13.53 2.97
C ARG A 48 -4.20 12.33 3.55
N GLU A 49 -5.34 12.54 4.18
CA GLU A 49 -6.13 11.45 4.76
C GLU A 49 -6.74 10.58 3.65
N ALA A 50 -6.73 9.26 3.84
CA ALA A 50 -7.43 8.33 2.97
C ALA A 50 -8.74 7.89 3.62
N VAL A 51 -9.86 8.35 3.07
CA VAL A 51 -11.19 8.15 3.65
C VAL A 51 -11.92 6.99 2.96
N VAL A 52 -12.57 6.13 3.74
CA VAL A 52 -13.38 5.02 3.21
C VAL A 52 -14.51 5.57 2.34
N GLY A 53 -14.64 5.04 1.12
CA GLY A 53 -15.65 5.45 0.15
C GLY A 53 -15.18 6.55 -0.81
N GLU A 54 -14.06 7.21 -0.53
CA GLU A 54 -13.41 8.13 -1.47
C GLU A 54 -12.55 7.37 -2.50
N PRO A 55 -12.19 8.03 -3.63
CA PRO A 55 -11.29 7.44 -4.61
C PRO A 55 -9.95 7.01 -3.97
N ALA A 56 -9.48 5.83 -4.37
CA ALA A 56 -8.18 5.32 -3.94
C ALA A 56 -7.04 6.29 -4.31
N MET A 57 -6.07 6.42 -3.42
CA MET A 57 -4.94 7.35 -3.61
C MET A 57 -3.80 6.67 -4.36
N ASP A 58 -3.22 7.34 -5.34
CA ASP A 58 -2.01 6.83 -6.01
C ASP A 58 -0.86 6.71 -5.00
N LEU A 59 -0.18 5.57 -5.02
CA LEU A 59 0.93 5.24 -4.12
C LEU A 59 2.21 5.09 -4.94
N ARG A 60 3.23 5.91 -4.65
CA ARG A 60 4.50 5.98 -5.39
C ARG A 60 5.67 5.57 -4.51
N HIS A 61 6.78 5.19 -5.16
CA HIS A 61 8.02 4.84 -4.47
C HIS A 61 8.44 5.92 -3.45
N GLY A 62 8.67 5.46 -2.22
CA GLY A 62 9.10 6.27 -1.09
C GLY A 62 7.99 7.07 -0.41
N ASP A 63 6.74 6.93 -0.84
CA ASP A 63 5.60 7.45 -0.08
C ASP A 63 5.46 6.69 1.24
N GLU A 64 4.93 7.37 2.26
CA GLU A 64 4.70 6.80 3.58
C GLU A 64 3.20 6.75 3.89
N ILE A 65 2.75 5.63 4.43
CA ILE A 65 1.40 5.45 4.98
C ILE A 65 1.52 5.59 6.49
N LEU A 66 0.85 6.59 7.05
CA LEU A 66 0.82 6.90 8.48
C LEU A 66 -0.48 6.35 9.06
N ILE A 67 -0.39 5.72 10.22
CA ILE A 67 -1.54 5.08 10.88
C ILE A 67 -1.80 5.76 12.22
N PHE A 68 -3.06 6.02 12.52
CA PHE A 68 -3.48 6.61 13.78
C PHE A 68 -3.16 5.71 14.98
N THR A 69 -2.64 6.32 16.05
CA THR A 69 -2.20 5.63 17.27
C THR A 69 -2.74 6.27 18.54
N GLY A 70 -3.84 7.03 18.46
CA GLY A 70 -4.55 7.51 19.64
C GLY A 70 -4.35 8.97 20.02
N ALA A 71 -3.86 9.82 19.12
CA ALA A 71 -3.77 11.26 19.37
C ALA A 71 -5.16 11.87 19.71
N GLU A 72 -5.21 12.74 20.71
CA GLU A 72 -6.44 13.36 21.23
C GLU A 72 -7.15 14.23 20.19
N ASP A 73 -6.39 14.85 19.29
CA ASP A 73 -6.86 15.72 18.22
C ASP A 73 -7.14 14.96 16.91
N VAL A 74 -7.06 13.62 16.93
CA VAL A 74 -7.29 12.74 15.78
C VAL A 74 -6.30 12.97 14.64
N THR A 75 -5.11 13.52 14.93
CA THR A 75 -4.01 13.60 13.96
C THR A 75 -3.07 12.40 14.09
N TYR A 76 -2.13 12.25 13.14
CA TYR A 76 -1.17 11.14 13.16
C TYR A 76 -0.01 11.36 14.17
N ASP A 77 0.28 12.61 14.53
CA ASP A 77 1.40 13.01 15.38
C ASP A 77 1.00 13.94 16.56
N GLY A 78 -0.29 14.12 16.80
CA GLY A 78 -0.80 15.01 17.83
C GLY A 78 -0.59 14.51 19.27
N PRO A 79 -1.00 15.33 20.26
CA PRO A 79 -0.84 15.03 21.67
C PRO A 79 -1.48 13.69 22.06
N GLY A 80 -0.81 12.93 22.93
CA GLY A 80 -1.33 11.65 23.43
C GLY A 80 -1.15 10.47 22.46
N ASN A 81 -0.53 10.66 21.29
CA ASN A 81 -0.21 9.54 20.40
C ASN A 81 0.73 8.54 21.10
N LEU A 82 0.57 7.25 20.79
CA LEU A 82 1.39 6.17 21.33
C LEU A 82 2.61 5.88 20.44
N GLY A 83 3.13 6.91 19.77
CA GLY A 83 4.17 6.81 18.74
C GLY A 83 3.60 6.79 17.32
N ILE A 84 4.49 6.87 16.33
CA ILE A 84 4.10 6.94 14.91
C ILE A 84 4.28 5.57 14.27
N LEU A 85 3.19 4.97 13.80
CA LEU A 85 3.25 3.78 12.97
C LEU A 85 3.29 4.19 11.50
N ARG A 86 4.39 3.86 10.82
CA ARG A 86 4.65 4.22 9.42
C ARG A 86 4.93 2.99 8.57
N TRP A 87 4.42 2.99 7.35
CA TRP A 87 4.77 2.04 6.29
C TRP A 87 5.32 2.81 5.10
N THR A 88 6.58 2.57 4.76
CA THR A 88 7.21 3.13 3.56
C THR A 88 6.96 2.21 2.38
N PHE A 89 6.37 2.74 1.30
CA PHE A 89 6.15 2.00 0.08
C PHE A 89 7.41 1.99 -0.78
N HIS A 90 7.86 0.82 -1.19
CA HIS A 90 8.92 0.65 -2.18
C HIS A 90 8.36 -0.17 -3.33
N ASP A 91 8.39 0.37 -4.54
CA ASP A 91 8.24 -0.47 -5.72
C ASP A 91 9.48 -1.38 -5.84
N GLY A 92 9.25 -2.64 -6.22
CA GLY A 92 10.36 -3.56 -6.51
C GLY A 92 11.13 -3.08 -7.74
N PRO A 93 12.35 -3.60 -7.99
CA PRO A 93 12.99 -3.40 -9.28
C PRO A 93 11.99 -3.86 -10.34
N SER A 94 11.65 -2.97 -11.28
CA SER A 94 10.76 -3.30 -12.39
C SER A 94 11.28 -4.60 -12.99
N ALA A 95 10.53 -5.70 -12.83
CA ALA A 95 10.84 -6.90 -13.58
C ALA A 95 10.80 -6.45 -15.04
N SER A 96 11.96 -6.43 -15.69
CA SER A 96 12.04 -6.23 -17.13
C SER A 96 10.97 -7.09 -17.77
N PRO A 97 10.26 -6.61 -18.81
CA PRO A 97 9.25 -7.41 -19.49
C PRO A 97 9.87 -8.78 -19.75
N ARG A 98 9.30 -9.83 -19.15
CA ARG A 98 9.65 -11.18 -19.56
C ARG A 98 9.33 -11.18 -21.04
N GLU A 99 10.37 -11.21 -21.88
CA GLU A 99 10.22 -11.42 -23.32
C GLU A 99 9.18 -12.50 -23.47
N ALA A 100 8.09 -12.15 -24.15
CA ALA A 100 6.97 -13.03 -24.40
C ALA A 100 7.55 -14.38 -24.81
N ASP A 101 7.10 -15.45 -24.14
CA ASP A 101 7.40 -16.83 -24.49
C ASP A 101 7.48 -16.91 -26.00
N ALA A 102 8.71 -17.04 -26.51
CA ALA A 102 8.96 -17.22 -27.91
C ALA A 102 8.18 -18.47 -28.29
N GLU A 103 7.11 -18.26 -29.04
CA GLU A 103 6.28 -19.28 -29.62
C GLU A 103 7.21 -20.26 -30.33
N SER A 104 7.40 -21.42 -29.72
CA SER A 104 8.23 -22.49 -30.26
C SER A 104 7.60 -22.89 -31.60
N PRO A 105 8.30 -22.78 -32.74
CA PRO A 105 7.71 -23.18 -34.01
C PRO A 105 7.57 -24.71 -34.00
N VAL A 106 6.36 -25.19 -33.71
CA VAL A 106 5.98 -26.57 -33.98
C VAL A 106 6.07 -26.77 -35.48
N ALA A 107 7.12 -27.49 -35.91
CA ALA A 107 7.35 -27.87 -37.28
C ALA A 107 6.10 -28.59 -37.83
N ARG A 108 5.45 -27.96 -38.82
CA ARG A 108 4.46 -28.64 -39.66
C ARG A 108 5.20 -29.58 -40.62
N GLY A 109 5.37 -30.83 -40.21
CA GLY A 109 5.61 -31.94 -41.13
C GLY A 109 4.27 -32.39 -41.72
N ALA A 110 3.98 -31.96 -42.95
CA ALA A 110 2.85 -32.46 -43.74
C ALA A 110 3.18 -33.85 -44.35
N PRO A 111 2.16 -34.65 -44.73
CA PRO A 111 2.31 -36.07 -45.03
C PRO A 111 2.87 -36.31 -46.44
N ARG A 112 3.42 -37.51 -46.67
CA ARG A 112 3.71 -38.02 -48.01
C ARG A 112 3.15 -39.44 -48.15
N ASP A 113 2.30 -39.55 -49.18
CA ASP A 113 1.74 -40.69 -49.92
C ASP A 113 1.90 -42.12 -49.41
#